data_AF-A0A368E8F3-F1
#
_entry.id   AF-A0A368E8F3-F1
#
_cell.length_a   1.000
_cell.length_b   1.000
_cell.length_c   1.000
_cell.angle_alpha   90.00
_cell.angle_beta   90.00
_cell.angle_gamma   90.00
#
_symmetry.space_group_name_H-M   'P 1'
#
loop_
_entity.id
_entity.type
_entity.pdbx_description
1 polymer ?
#
loop_
_entity_poly.entity_id
_entity_poly.type
_entity_poly.pdbx_seq_one_letter_code
_entity_poly.pdbx_strand_id
1 'polypeptide(L)'
;YLSAVTKGEYPDAALRAIGSHLPENWLDDMDVINQPINFIGINYYTTVMLEAGGKDFPFTKTVDRNLPKTDMGWEVEPKGLTDAINLVSDYAPGLPLYITENGMASKNTITDSDRIEYYQDHLGEVAMAAKTLPIKGYFAWSLLDNFEWAFGYTKRFGIVHVDFETQKRTKKDSFKWWQSELVRPSK
;
A
#
# COMPACT_ATOMS: atom_id res chain seq x y z
N TYR A 1 9.70 8.94 7.61
CA TYR A 1 10.34 8.59 6.32
C TYR A 1 10.20 9.71 5.32
N LEU A 2 9.01 10.01 4.77
CA LEU A 2 8.83 11.05 3.73
C LEU A 2 9.52 12.38 4.06
N SER A 3 9.27 12.95 5.23
CA SER A 3 9.91 14.20 5.66
C SER A 3 11.44 14.14 5.67
N ALA A 4 12.03 13.01 6.09
CA ALA A 4 13.48 12.89 6.14
C ALA A 4 14.07 12.84 4.72
N VAL A 5 13.44 12.08 3.82
CA VAL A 5 13.95 11.90 2.44
C VAL A 5 13.63 13.07 1.51
N THR A 6 12.65 13.92 1.82
CA THR A 6 12.30 15.08 0.98
C THR A 6 12.64 16.44 1.58
N LYS A 7 12.80 16.52 2.91
CA LYS A 7 13.06 17.77 3.64
C LYS A 7 14.28 17.71 4.56
N GLY A 8 14.88 16.53 4.78
CA GLY A 8 16.05 16.39 5.67
C GLY A 8 15.71 16.57 7.14
N GLU A 9 14.45 16.33 7.53
CA GLU A 9 14.00 16.51 8.91
C GLU A 9 12.98 15.45 9.32
N TYR A 10 12.88 15.17 10.62
CA TYR A 10 11.76 14.43 11.18
C TYR A 10 10.63 15.37 11.62
N PRO A 11 9.34 14.99 11.47
CA PRO A 11 8.24 15.82 11.93
C PRO A 11 8.28 16.07 13.45
N ASP A 12 7.96 17.28 13.89
CA ASP A 12 7.91 17.67 15.30
C ASP A 12 7.12 16.69 16.19
N ALA A 13 5.99 16.19 15.67
CA ALA A 13 5.16 15.22 16.39
C ALA A 13 5.91 13.92 16.69
N ALA A 14 6.74 13.45 15.76
CA ALA A 14 7.58 12.27 15.96
C ALA A 14 8.73 12.58 16.93
N LEU A 15 9.39 13.73 16.78
CA LEU A 15 10.49 14.14 17.67
C LEU A 15 10.02 14.30 19.13
N ARG A 16 8.86 14.90 19.36
CA ARG A 16 8.28 14.99 20.71
C ARG A 16 7.98 13.63 21.33
N ALA A 17 7.65 12.65 20.51
CA ALA A 17 7.24 11.32 20.95
C ALA A 17 8.41 10.38 21.20
N ILE A 18 9.33 10.29 20.24
CA ILE A 18 10.37 9.27 20.20
C ILE A 18 11.78 9.86 20.08
N GLY A 19 11.93 11.19 20.05
CA GLY A 19 13.22 11.86 19.83
C GLY A 19 14.29 11.49 20.86
N SER A 20 13.90 11.21 22.10
CA SER A 20 14.84 10.74 23.15
C SER A 20 15.39 9.34 22.91
N HIS A 21 14.85 8.59 21.94
CA HIS A 21 15.31 7.26 21.56
C HIS A 21 16.13 7.26 20.25
N LEU A 22 16.28 8.43 19.61
CA LEU A 22 17.12 8.56 18.43
C LEU A 22 18.60 8.48 18.84
N PRO A 23 19.48 7.99 17.94
CA PRO A 23 20.92 8.05 18.17
C PRO A 23 21.40 9.47 18.48
N GLU A 24 22.48 9.57 19.26
CA GLU A 24 23.20 10.84 19.39
C GLU A 24 23.62 11.33 18.00
N ASN A 25 23.49 12.64 17.78
CA ASN A 25 23.84 13.30 16.51
C ASN A 25 23.12 12.77 15.26
N TRP A 26 21.90 12.23 15.37
CA TRP A 26 21.11 11.75 14.21
C TRP A 26 20.94 12.79 13.08
N LEU A 27 21.08 14.08 13.39
CA LEU A 27 21.04 15.16 12.40
C LEU A 27 22.20 15.08 11.40
N ASP A 28 23.34 14.52 11.80
CA ASP A 28 24.53 14.41 10.95
C ASP A 28 24.29 13.49 9.73
N ASP A 29 23.31 12.59 9.82
CA ASP A 29 22.93 11.68 8.73
C ASP A 29 21.97 12.31 7.70
N MET A 30 21.36 13.46 8.00
CA MET A 30 20.27 14.00 7.18
C MET A 30 20.73 14.45 5.79
N ASP A 31 21.98 14.90 5.65
CA ASP A 31 22.56 15.20 4.33
C ASP A 31 22.66 13.95 3.45
N VAL A 32 22.90 12.77 4.05
CA VAL A 32 22.95 11.49 3.33
C VAL A 32 21.54 10.98 3.01
N ILE A 33 20.58 11.19 3.92
CA ILE A 33 19.21 10.72 3.76
C ILE A 33 18.44 11.56 2.71
N ASN A 34 18.66 12.87 2.67
CA ASN A 34 17.97 13.82 1.79
C ASN A 34 18.71 14.03 0.46
N GLN A 35 19.05 12.93 -0.21
CA GLN A 35 19.60 12.99 -1.55
C GLN A 35 18.48 13.07 -2.61
N PRO A 36 18.71 13.72 -3.76
CA PRO A 36 17.72 13.78 -4.82
C PRO A 36 17.26 12.38 -5.27
N ILE A 37 15.95 12.18 -5.30
CA ILE A 37 15.31 10.95 -5.78
C ILE A 37 14.56 11.20 -7.09
N ASN A 38 14.32 10.13 -7.87
CA ASN A 38 13.67 10.24 -9.17
C ASN A 38 12.18 9.86 -9.16
N PHE A 39 11.70 9.17 -8.13
CA PHE A 39 10.30 8.80 -7.93
C PHE A 39 10.04 8.41 -6.47
N ILE A 40 8.76 8.36 -6.07
CA ILE A 40 8.33 7.74 -4.81
C ILE A 40 7.38 6.56 -5.10
N GLY A 41 7.65 5.44 -4.44
CA GLY A 41 6.76 4.28 -4.40
C GLY A 41 5.78 4.38 -3.23
N ILE A 42 4.52 4.02 -3.48
CA ILE A 42 3.45 3.99 -2.49
C ILE A 42 2.91 2.56 -2.39
N ASN A 43 2.99 2.00 -1.19
CA ASN A 43 2.31 0.75 -0.85
C ASN A 43 1.06 1.08 -0.04
N TYR A 44 -0.11 0.65 -0.50
CA TYR A 44 -1.38 0.90 0.17
C TYR A 44 -2.23 -0.36 0.21
N TYR A 45 -2.88 -0.60 1.35
CA TYR A 45 -3.70 -1.79 1.57
C TYR A 45 -5.00 -1.50 2.31
N THR A 46 -4.94 -0.63 3.31
CA THR A 46 -6.01 -0.40 4.28
C THR A 46 -5.91 1.00 4.86
N THR A 47 -6.99 1.45 5.48
CA THR A 47 -7.01 2.58 6.40
C THR A 47 -7.22 2.06 7.82
N VAL A 48 -6.68 2.77 8.82
CA VAL A 48 -6.89 2.48 10.25
C VAL A 48 -7.46 3.73 10.89
N MET A 49 -8.69 3.65 11.40
CA MET A 49 -9.30 4.72 12.17
C MET A 49 -8.80 4.67 13.61
N LEU A 50 -8.29 5.79 14.11
CA LEU A 50 -7.76 5.92 15.46
C LEU A 50 -8.58 6.93 16.24
N GLU A 51 -8.85 6.63 17.50
CA GLU A 51 -9.36 7.58 18.48
C GLU A 51 -8.39 7.69 19.67
N ALA A 52 -8.43 8.84 20.36
CA ALA A 52 -7.66 9.02 21.59
C ALA A 52 -8.15 8.09 22.70
N GLY A 53 -7.23 7.61 23.56
CA GLY A 53 -7.58 6.80 24.74
C GLY A 53 -6.90 5.42 24.82
N GLY A 54 -5.83 5.19 24.06
CA GLY A 54 -4.96 4.01 24.21
C GLY A 54 -4.05 4.10 25.43
N LYS A 55 -3.57 2.95 25.92
CA LYS A 55 -2.65 2.88 27.07
C LYS A 55 -1.20 3.14 26.69
N ASP A 56 -0.79 2.63 25.53
CA ASP A 56 0.57 2.73 25.02
C ASP A 56 0.67 3.82 23.97
N PHE A 57 1.85 4.41 23.81
CA PHE A 57 2.15 5.36 22.74
C PHE A 57 1.73 4.77 21.37
N PRO A 58 1.00 5.51 20.50
CA PRO A 58 0.69 6.95 20.54
C PRO A 58 -0.57 7.34 21.32
N PHE A 59 -0.99 6.55 22.31
CA PHE A 59 -2.15 6.75 23.17
C PHE A 59 -3.48 6.73 22.41
N THR A 60 -3.54 5.90 21.37
CA THR A 60 -4.73 5.71 20.53
C THR A 60 -5.28 4.30 20.66
N LYS A 61 -6.57 4.13 20.39
CA LYS A 61 -7.17 2.83 20.10
C LYS A 61 -7.74 2.81 18.69
N THR A 62 -7.68 1.65 18.06
CA THR A 62 -8.30 1.44 16.74
C THR A 62 -9.81 1.35 16.87
N VAL A 63 -10.51 2.03 15.98
CA VAL A 63 -11.97 2.00 15.85
C VAL A 63 -12.33 1.13 14.67
N ASP A 64 -13.20 0.14 14.90
CA ASP A 64 -13.81 -0.63 13.82
C ASP A 64 -14.92 0.21 13.18
N ARG A 65 -14.76 0.55 11.91
CA ARG A 65 -15.75 1.33 11.15
C ARG A 65 -16.82 0.43 10.54
N ASN A 66 -16.74 -0.89 10.75
CA ASN A 66 -17.63 -1.89 10.19
C ASN A 66 -17.69 -1.85 8.65
N LEU A 67 -16.55 -1.54 8.02
CA LEU A 67 -16.37 -1.62 6.58
C LEU A 67 -16.13 -3.07 6.14
N PRO A 68 -16.31 -3.40 4.84
CA PRO A 68 -15.88 -4.69 4.30
C PRO A 68 -14.41 -4.97 4.60
N LYS A 69 -14.07 -6.22 4.90
CA LYS A 69 -12.72 -6.62 5.30
C LYS A 69 -12.15 -7.72 4.43
N THR A 70 -10.86 -7.62 4.14
CA THR A 70 -10.08 -8.68 3.49
C THR A 70 -9.89 -9.88 4.42
N ASP A 71 -9.31 -10.98 3.94
CA ASP A 71 -8.95 -12.11 4.81
C ASP A 71 -7.84 -11.76 5.84
N MET A 72 -7.18 -10.61 5.70
CA MET A 72 -6.30 -10.06 6.74
C MET A 72 -7.08 -9.44 7.92
N GLY A 73 -8.40 -9.25 7.79
CA GLY A 73 -9.19 -8.42 8.70
C GLY A 73 -9.01 -6.92 8.46
N TRP A 74 -8.37 -6.53 7.34
CA TRP A 74 -8.14 -5.13 6.98
C TRP A 74 -9.34 -4.54 6.27
N GLU A 75 -9.72 -3.33 6.66
CA GLU A 75 -10.83 -2.60 6.05
C GLU A 75 -10.50 -2.18 4.61
N VAL A 76 -11.43 -2.46 3.70
CA VAL A 76 -11.33 -2.07 2.29
C VAL A 76 -11.85 -0.65 2.15
N GLU A 77 -10.96 0.30 1.88
CA GLU A 77 -11.28 1.73 1.73
C GLU A 77 -10.48 2.31 0.54
N PRO A 78 -11.05 2.32 -0.68
CA PRO A 78 -10.36 2.83 -1.86
C PRO A 78 -9.93 4.29 -1.74
N LYS A 79 -10.76 5.15 -1.13
CA LYS A 79 -10.46 6.59 -0.96
C LYS A 79 -9.21 6.86 -0.12
N GLY A 80 -8.85 5.96 0.79
CA GLY A 80 -7.60 6.09 1.55
C GLY A 80 -6.36 6.01 0.66
N LEU A 81 -6.44 5.38 -0.52
CA LEU A 81 -5.37 5.42 -1.53
C LEU A 81 -5.24 6.83 -2.12
N THR A 82 -6.36 7.48 -2.45
CA THR A 82 -6.38 8.87 -2.91
C THR A 82 -5.75 9.81 -1.87
N ASP A 83 -6.10 9.64 -0.59
CA ASP A 83 -5.52 10.42 0.50
C ASP A 83 -4.00 10.20 0.62
N ALA A 84 -3.54 8.95 0.51
CA ALA A 84 -2.11 8.61 0.54
C ALA A 84 -1.34 9.22 -0.65
N ILE A 85 -1.92 9.18 -1.86
CA ILE A 85 -1.34 9.77 -3.07
C ILE A 85 -1.20 11.29 -2.90
N ASN A 86 -2.25 11.96 -2.43
CA ASN A 86 -2.22 13.41 -2.22
C ASN A 86 -1.19 13.79 -1.17
N LEU A 87 -1.16 13.09 -0.04
CA LEU A 87 -0.16 13.30 1.01
C LEU A 87 1.26 13.18 0.46
N VAL A 88 1.56 12.12 -0.29
CA VAL A 88 2.90 11.93 -0.86
C VAL A 88 3.24 13.02 -1.88
N SER A 89 2.26 13.42 -2.70
CA SER A 89 2.43 14.52 -3.67
C SER A 89 2.73 15.85 -2.99
N ASP A 90 2.12 16.14 -1.84
CA ASP A 90 2.39 17.36 -1.06
C ASP A 90 3.83 17.38 -0.52
N TYR A 91 4.39 16.22 -0.19
CA TYR A 91 5.77 16.09 0.27
C TYR A 91 6.81 16.10 -0.85
N ALA A 92 6.41 15.71 -2.07
CA ALA A 92 7.29 15.66 -3.24
C ALA A 92 6.60 16.20 -4.51
N PRO A 93 6.29 17.52 -4.57
CA PRO A 93 5.55 18.07 -5.69
C PRO A 93 6.24 17.84 -7.03
N GLY A 94 5.49 17.31 -8.00
CA GLY A 94 5.96 17.08 -9.37
C GLY A 94 6.86 15.85 -9.55
N LEU A 95 7.23 15.16 -8.47
CA LEU A 95 8.02 13.94 -8.56
C LEU A 95 7.14 12.76 -9.05
N PRO A 96 7.62 11.93 -9.99
CA PRO A 96 6.91 10.73 -10.42
C PRO A 96 6.48 9.82 -9.26
N LEU A 97 5.23 9.34 -9.31
CA LEU A 97 4.68 8.43 -8.31
C LEU A 97 4.39 7.05 -8.91
N TYR A 98 4.62 6.00 -8.14
CA TYR A 98 4.23 4.64 -8.49
C TYR A 98 3.44 4.01 -7.35
N ILE A 99 2.33 3.36 -7.65
CA ILE A 99 1.68 2.47 -6.69
C ILE A 99 2.45 1.14 -6.76
N THR A 100 3.44 0.99 -5.87
CA THR A 100 4.39 -0.13 -5.91
C THR A 100 3.80 -1.41 -5.31
N GLU A 101 2.81 -1.28 -4.44
CA GLU A 101 1.98 -2.40 -3.99
C GLU A 101 0.56 -1.94 -3.67
N ASN A 102 -0.42 -2.65 -4.21
CA ASN A 102 -1.80 -2.64 -3.73
C ASN A 102 -2.45 -3.99 -4.06
N GLY A 103 -3.30 -4.50 -3.15
CA GLY A 103 -3.94 -5.79 -3.33
C GLY A 103 -4.60 -6.30 -2.06
N MET A 104 -5.21 -7.48 -2.11
CA MET A 104 -5.89 -8.08 -0.96
C MET A 104 -5.69 -9.59 -0.85
N ALA A 105 -5.58 -10.06 0.41
CA ALA A 105 -5.80 -11.47 0.72
C ALA A 105 -7.30 -11.77 0.66
N SER A 106 -7.67 -12.80 -0.10
CA SER A 106 -9.05 -13.29 -0.21
C SER A 106 -9.13 -14.70 0.35
N LYS A 107 -10.28 -15.03 0.94
CA LYS A 107 -10.65 -16.42 1.27
C LYS A 107 -10.93 -17.24 0.01
N ASN A 108 -11.30 -16.58 -1.09
CA ASN A 108 -11.52 -17.20 -2.38
C ASN A 108 -10.19 -17.51 -3.08
N THR A 109 -10.07 -18.74 -3.57
CA THR A 109 -8.81 -19.25 -4.13
C THR A 109 -8.70 -19.03 -5.63
N ILE A 110 -9.61 -19.56 -6.44
CA ILE A 110 -9.57 -19.48 -7.92
C ILE A 110 -10.61 -18.49 -8.46
N THR A 111 -11.84 -18.57 -7.95
CA THR A 111 -12.96 -17.70 -8.32
C THR A 111 -13.07 -16.56 -7.31
N ASP A 112 -12.34 -15.48 -7.56
CA ASP A 112 -12.04 -14.40 -6.61
C ASP A 112 -12.61 -13.05 -7.04
N SER A 113 -13.95 -12.98 -7.20
CA SER A 113 -14.65 -11.76 -7.62
C SER A 113 -14.47 -10.59 -6.66
N ASP A 114 -14.30 -10.86 -5.37
CA ASP A 114 -13.99 -9.85 -4.34
C ASP A 114 -12.65 -9.17 -4.59
N ARG A 115 -11.65 -9.91 -5.08
CA ARG A 115 -10.36 -9.34 -5.48
C ARG A 115 -10.49 -8.48 -6.74
N ILE A 116 -11.37 -8.86 -7.68
CA ILE A 116 -11.65 -8.04 -8.87
C ILE A 116 -12.27 -6.71 -8.45
N GLU A 117 -13.31 -6.74 -7.60
CA GLU A 117 -13.98 -5.55 -7.07
C GLU A 117 -12.99 -4.62 -6.34
N TYR A 118 -12.15 -5.20 -5.46
CA TYR A 118 -11.07 -4.45 -4.79
C TYR A 118 -10.18 -3.72 -5.80
N TYR A 119 -9.70 -4.40 -6.84
CA TYR A 119 -8.84 -3.77 -7.83
C TYR A 119 -9.57 -2.73 -8.66
N GLN A 120 -10.81 -2.97 -9.05
CA GLN A 120 -11.62 -2.01 -9.81
C GLN A 120 -11.76 -0.69 -9.07
N ASP A 121 -12.08 -0.73 -7.78
CA ASP A 121 -12.27 0.47 -6.99
C ASP A 121 -10.96 1.24 -6.79
N HIS A 122 -9.87 0.56 -6.40
CA HIS A 122 -8.59 1.21 -6.16
C HIS A 122 -7.94 1.74 -7.44
N LEU A 123 -8.03 1.01 -8.56
CA LEU A 123 -7.57 1.51 -9.85
C LEU A 123 -8.41 2.68 -10.35
N GLY A 124 -9.71 2.72 -10.02
CA GLY A 124 -10.58 3.87 -10.28
C GLY A 124 -10.06 5.14 -9.60
N GLU A 125 -9.73 5.06 -8.31
CA GLU A 125 -9.13 6.15 -7.54
C GLU A 125 -7.78 6.59 -8.14
N VAL A 126 -6.90 5.64 -8.47
CA VAL A 126 -5.60 5.93 -9.12
C VAL A 126 -5.78 6.59 -10.48
N ALA A 127 -6.71 6.10 -11.31
CA ALA A 127 -7.00 6.68 -12.61
C ALA A 127 -7.54 8.12 -12.51
N MET A 128 -8.32 8.42 -11.47
CA MET A 128 -8.76 9.78 -11.19
C MET A 128 -7.61 10.68 -10.76
N ALA A 129 -6.76 10.24 -9.84
CA ALA A 129 -5.59 10.99 -9.38
C ALA A 129 -4.56 11.22 -10.51
N ALA A 130 -4.38 10.25 -11.40
CA ALA A 130 -3.46 10.34 -12.54
C ALA A 130 -3.84 11.43 -13.57
N LYS A 131 -5.06 12.00 -13.50
CA LYS A 131 -5.46 13.13 -14.33
C LYS A 131 -4.72 14.43 -13.97
N THR A 132 -4.26 14.56 -12.73
CA THR A 132 -3.64 15.79 -12.20
C THR A 132 -2.27 15.56 -11.60
N LEU A 133 -1.94 14.32 -11.21
CA LEU A 133 -0.68 13.97 -10.56
C LEU A 133 0.19 13.07 -11.46
N PRO A 134 1.54 13.13 -11.33
CA PRO A 134 2.46 12.40 -12.19
C PRO A 134 2.59 10.90 -11.83
N ILE A 135 1.46 10.19 -11.76
CA ILE A 135 1.44 8.74 -11.50
C ILE A 135 1.88 8.00 -12.77
N LYS A 136 2.88 7.13 -12.64
CA LYS A 136 3.57 6.46 -13.75
C LYS A 136 3.35 4.96 -13.83
N GLY A 137 2.79 4.35 -12.80
CA GLY A 137 2.49 2.92 -12.83
C GLY A 137 1.79 2.42 -11.58
N TYR A 138 1.24 1.22 -11.72
CA TYR A 138 0.56 0.48 -10.66
C TYR A 138 1.03 -0.97 -10.72
N PHE A 139 1.37 -1.53 -9.57
CA PHE A 139 1.82 -2.90 -9.40
C PHE A 139 0.90 -3.63 -8.43
N ALA A 140 0.22 -4.67 -8.93
CA ALA A 140 -0.60 -5.53 -8.12
C ALA A 140 0.27 -6.36 -7.16
N TRP A 141 0.01 -6.26 -5.85
CA TRP A 141 0.52 -7.21 -4.87
C TRP A 141 -0.48 -8.37 -4.73
N SER A 142 -0.20 -9.54 -5.28
CA SER A 142 1.05 -9.95 -5.94
C SER A 142 0.79 -10.83 -7.15
N LEU A 143 1.85 -11.15 -7.89
CA LEU A 143 1.73 -12.09 -9.00
C LEU A 143 1.29 -13.48 -8.49
N LEU A 144 1.95 -14.01 -7.46
CA LEU A 144 1.76 -15.38 -6.97
C LEU A 144 1.33 -15.38 -5.51
N ASP A 145 0.47 -16.33 -5.13
CA ASP A 145 0.35 -16.73 -3.73
C ASP A 145 1.76 -17.06 -3.20
N ASN A 146 2.13 -16.47 -2.07
CA ASN A 146 3.49 -16.54 -1.54
C ASN A 146 3.49 -16.62 0.00
N PHE A 147 4.67 -16.53 0.61
CA PHE A 147 4.84 -16.53 2.06
C PHE A 147 4.56 -15.14 2.64
N GLU A 148 3.40 -14.98 3.29
CA GLU A 148 2.95 -13.71 3.88
C GLU A 148 3.52 -13.54 5.30
N TRP A 149 4.85 -13.44 5.39
CA TRP A 149 5.56 -13.09 6.63
C TRP A 149 5.11 -13.93 7.85
N ALA A 150 4.68 -13.27 8.93
CA ALA A 150 4.21 -13.92 10.14
C ALA A 150 2.94 -14.79 9.96
N PHE A 151 2.19 -14.57 8.87
CA PHE A 151 1.03 -15.38 8.51
C PHE A 151 1.38 -16.62 7.68
N GLY A 152 2.64 -16.75 7.25
CA GLY A 152 3.10 -17.83 6.39
C GLY A 152 2.25 -17.97 5.13
N TYR A 153 1.92 -19.20 4.75
CA TYR A 153 1.18 -19.49 3.51
C TYR A 153 -0.35 -19.40 3.64
N THR A 154 -0.87 -18.91 4.77
CA THR A 154 -2.32 -18.89 5.05
C THR A 154 -3.05 -17.75 4.34
N LYS A 155 -2.34 -16.67 3.99
CA LYS A 155 -2.89 -15.49 3.34
C LYS A 155 -2.42 -15.43 1.90
N ARG A 156 -3.39 -15.25 0.99
CA ARG A 156 -3.19 -15.43 -0.46
C ARG A 156 -3.49 -14.14 -1.19
N PHE A 157 -2.44 -13.37 -1.50
CA PHE A 157 -2.53 -12.11 -2.26
C PHE A 157 -2.43 -12.30 -3.78
N GLY A 158 -1.93 -13.43 -4.24
CA GLY A 158 -1.62 -13.64 -5.65
C GLY A 158 -2.85 -13.49 -6.55
N ILE A 159 -2.68 -12.89 -7.72
CA ILE A 159 -3.64 -13.05 -8.83
C ILE A 159 -3.47 -14.43 -9.52
N VAL A 160 -2.37 -15.13 -9.26
CA VAL A 160 -2.14 -16.53 -9.63
C VAL A 160 -2.06 -17.37 -8.37
N HIS A 161 -2.89 -18.40 -8.31
CA HIS A 161 -2.86 -19.38 -7.25
C HIS A 161 -1.63 -20.28 -7.37
N VAL A 162 -1.03 -20.60 -6.22
CA VAL A 162 0.03 -21.62 -6.10
C VAL A 162 -0.44 -22.73 -5.16
N ASP A 163 -0.48 -23.94 -5.70
CA ASP A 163 -0.49 -25.15 -4.91
C ASP A 163 0.94 -25.38 -4.37
N PHE A 164 1.10 -25.32 -3.05
CA PHE A 164 2.43 -25.39 -2.44
C PHE A 164 3.00 -26.81 -2.39
N GLU A 165 2.16 -27.85 -2.45
CA GLU A 165 2.62 -29.24 -2.49
C GLU A 165 3.13 -29.59 -3.89
N THR A 166 2.38 -29.23 -4.93
CA THR A 166 2.68 -29.62 -6.31
C THR A 166 3.41 -28.55 -7.11
N GLN A 167 3.51 -27.33 -6.59
CA GLN A 167 4.03 -26.16 -7.30
C GLN A 167 3.21 -25.80 -8.56
N LYS A 168 2.00 -26.32 -8.70
CA LYS A 168 1.12 -25.96 -9.82
C LYS A 168 0.67 -24.50 -9.70
N ARG A 169 0.74 -23.76 -10.80
CA ARG A 169 0.24 -22.38 -10.92
C ARG A 169 -1.09 -22.35 -11.69
N THR A 170 -2.10 -21.71 -11.10
CA THR A 170 -3.42 -21.57 -11.70
C THR A 170 -3.83 -20.10 -11.74
N LYS A 171 -4.10 -19.57 -12.94
CA LYS A 171 -4.60 -18.19 -13.11
C LYS A 171 -5.98 -18.07 -12.44
N LYS A 172 -6.10 -17.14 -11.49
CA LYS A 172 -7.39 -16.81 -10.86
C LYS A 172 -8.23 -15.96 -11.81
N ASP A 173 -9.49 -15.72 -11.47
CA ASP A 173 -10.35 -14.84 -12.26
C ASP A 173 -9.83 -13.40 -12.24
N SER A 174 -9.26 -12.94 -11.13
CA SER A 174 -8.55 -11.66 -11.04
C SER A 174 -7.38 -11.53 -12.03
N PHE A 175 -6.59 -12.59 -12.28
CA PHE A 175 -5.56 -12.55 -13.32
C PHE A 175 -6.16 -12.39 -14.71
N LYS A 176 -7.23 -13.15 -15.01
CA LYS A 176 -7.87 -13.10 -16.33
C LYS A 176 -8.47 -11.73 -16.59
N TRP A 177 -9.11 -11.15 -15.58
CA TRP A 177 -9.64 -9.79 -15.60
C TRP A 177 -8.52 -8.75 -15.79
N TRP A 178 -7.44 -8.86 -15.01
CA TRP A 178 -6.27 -7.97 -15.15
C TRP A 178 -5.71 -8.00 -16.57
N GLN A 179 -5.58 -9.19 -17.14
CA GLN A 179 -5.11 -9.39 -18.51
C GLN A 179 -6.08 -8.81 -19.55
N SER A 180 -7.39 -8.94 -19.35
CA SER A 180 -8.39 -8.49 -20.34
C SER A 180 -8.59 -6.98 -20.33
N GLU A 181 -8.50 -6.33 -19.18
CA GLU A 181 -8.85 -4.91 -19.02
C GLU A 181 -7.63 -3.97 -19.01
N LEU A 182 -6.48 -4.40 -18.50
CA LEU A 182 -5.36 -3.50 -18.19
C LEU A 182 -4.10 -3.70 -19.03
N VAL A 183 -3.95 -4.86 -19.68
CA VAL A 183 -2.72 -5.25 -20.41
C VAL A 183 -2.95 -5.35 -21.92
N ARG A 184 -4.04 -4.78 -22.46
CA ARG A 184 -4.20 -4.76 -23.92
C ARG A 184 -3.09 -3.88 -24.53
N PRO A 185 -2.36 -4.36 -25.56
CA PRO A 185 -1.44 -3.52 -26.27
C PRO A 185 -2.22 -2.35 -26.87
N SER A 186 -1.70 -1.14 -26.66
CA SER A 186 -2.09 0.03 -27.43
C SER A 186 -2.06 -0.35 -28.91
N LYS A 187 -3.20 -0.22 -29.59
CA LYS A 187 -3.25 -0.23 -31.06
C LYS A 187 -2.58 1.02 -31.59
#